data_AF-A0A972X5K4-F1
#
_entry.id   AF-A0A972X5K4-F1
#
_cell.length_a   1.000
_cell.length_b   1.000
_cell.length_c   1.000
_cell.angle_alpha   90.00
_cell.angle_beta   90.00
_cell.angle_gamma   90.00
#
_symmetry.space_group_name_H-M   'P 1'
#
loop_
_entity.id
_entity.type
_entity.pdbx_description
1 polymer ?
#
loop_
_entity_poly.entity_id
_entity_poly.type
_entity_poly.pdbx_seq_one_letter_code
_entity_poly.pdbx_strand_id
1 'polypeptide(L)' 'LCFYLTKNHAFMDGNKRTAALTAISFLNENGWELLYPFDEKKGTNALAIIVDDCAASKVSKDQLMDWFDAHKVKIK' A
#
# COMPACT_ATOMS: atom_id res chain seq x y z
N LEU A 1 5.79 -7.31 -2.70
CA LEU A 1 6.58 -6.65 -1.63
C LEU A 1 5.71 -6.24 -0.44
N CYS A 2 4.76 -5.30 -0.63
CA CYS A 2 3.86 -4.79 0.42
C CYS A 2 3.22 -5.90 1.26
N PHE A 3 2.55 -6.88 0.63
CA PHE A 3 1.89 -8.00 1.31
C PHE A 3 2.80 -8.70 2.33
N TYR A 4 3.98 -9.13 1.91
CA TYR A 4 4.89 -9.88 2.78
C TYR A 4 5.47 -9.02 3.90
N LEU A 5 5.83 -7.75 3.64
CA LEU A 5 6.31 -6.85 4.69
C LEU A 5 5.22 -6.58 5.74
N THR A 6 3.97 -6.43 5.31
CA THR A 6 2.84 -6.26 6.21
C THR A 6 2.59 -7.51 7.07
N LYS A 7 2.76 -8.72 6.51
CA LYS A 7 2.44 -9.99 7.19
C LYS A 7 3.57 -10.58 8.03
N ASN A 8 4.83 -10.27 7.74
CA ASN A 8 5.98 -10.97 8.33
C ASN A 8 6.40 -10.45 9.71
N HIS A 9 5.82 -9.34 10.19
CA HIS A 9 6.17 -8.73 11.49
C HIS A 9 7.69 -8.57 11.72
N ALA A 10 8.43 -8.17 10.67
CA ALA A 10 9.89 -8.10 10.69
C ALA A 10 10.45 -7.03 11.64
N PHE A 11 9.64 -6.03 12.00
CA PHE A 11 10.00 -4.96 12.92
C PHE A 11 9.16 -5.02 14.20
N MET A 12 9.71 -4.52 15.31
CA MET A 12 8.99 -4.38 16.59
C MET A 12 7.71 -3.54 16.44
N ASP A 13 7.79 -2.48 15.65
CA ASP A 13 6.67 -1.66 15.19
C ASP A 13 6.99 -1.11 13.80
N GLY A 14 6.00 -0.58 13.09
CA GLY A 14 6.19 0.13 11.83
C GLY A 14 6.02 -0.74 10.59
N ASN A 15 5.75 -2.05 10.72
CA ASN A 15 5.61 -2.96 9.57
C ASN A 15 4.69 -2.42 8.46
N LYS A 16 3.51 -1.91 8.83
CA LYS A 16 2.55 -1.31 7.89
C LYS A 16 3.10 -0.06 7.17
N ARG A 17 3.75 0.83 7.93
CA ARG A 17 4.35 2.08 7.42
C ARG A 17 5.50 1.76 6.47
N THR A 18 6.38 0.86 6.86
CA THR A 18 7.49 0.40 6.02
C THR A 18 6.96 -0.28 4.76
N ALA A 19 5.99 -1.19 4.86
CA ALA A 19 5.40 -1.86 3.70
C ALA A 19 4.80 -0.87 2.69
N ALA A 20 4.03 0.12 3.16
CA ALA A 20 3.45 1.16 2.32
C ALA A 20 4.53 2.01 1.63
N LEU A 21 5.50 2.51 2.41
CA LEU A 21 6.55 3.37 1.89
C LEU A 21 7.45 2.64 0.88
N THR A 22 7.86 1.40 1.17
CA THR A 22 8.67 0.62 0.23
C THR A 22 7.91 0.30 -1.05
N ALA A 23 6.58 0.07 -0.98
CA ALA A 23 5.76 -0.14 -2.17
C ALA A 23 5.68 1.12 -3.04
N ILE A 24 5.47 2.30 -2.44
CA ILE A 24 5.48 3.59 -3.14
C ILE A 24 6.85 3.84 -3.77
N SER A 25 7.94 3.70 -3.01
CA SER A 25 9.30 3.89 -3.53
C SER A 25 9.58 2.96 -4.70
N PHE A 26 9.22 1.67 -4.58
CA PHE A 26 9.38 0.71 -5.67
C PHE A 26 8.63 1.13 -6.95
N LEU A 27 7.37 1.59 -6.83
CA LEU A 27 6.61 2.08 -7.98
C LEU A 27 7.27 3.32 -8.61
N ASN A 28 7.66 4.29 -7.78
CA ASN A 28 8.27 5.55 -8.24
C ASN A 28 9.57 5.30 -9.02
N GLU A 29 10.45 4.44 -8.51
CA GLU A 29 11.70 4.03 -9.19
C GLU A 29 11.44 3.34 -10.54
N ASN A 30 10.24 2.79 -10.75
CA ASN A 30 9.83 2.14 -11.99
C ASN A 30 8.94 3.04 -12.87
N GLY A 31 8.88 4.35 -12.59
CA GLY A 31 8.14 5.32 -13.41
C GLY A 31 6.63 5.34 -13.16
N TRP A 32 6.18 4.84 -12.00
CA TRP A 32 4.78 4.83 -11.59
C TRP A 32 4.58 5.63 -10.31
N GLU A 33 3.61 6.53 -10.32
CA GLU A 33 3.09 7.16 -9.10
C GLU A 33 1.83 6.40 -8.65
N LEU A 34 1.50 6.46 -7.37
CA LEU A 34 0.30 5.82 -6.83
C LEU A 34 -0.69 6.90 -6.37
N LEU A 35 -1.93 6.84 -6.84
CA LEU A 35 -2.96 7.81 -6.48
C LEU A 35 -3.76 7.35 -5.25
N TYR A 36 -3.65 8.10 -4.16
CA TYR A 36 -4.38 7.86 -2.92
C TYR A 36 -4.71 9.19 -2.21
N PRO A 37 -5.60 10.04 -2.78
CA PRO A 37 -5.93 11.33 -2.18
C PRO A 37 -6.46 11.16 -0.74
N PHE A 38 -6.16 12.15 0.11
CA PHE A 38 -6.68 12.18 1.47
C PHE A 38 -8.17 12.51 1.45
N ASP A 39 -8.99 11.65 2.06
CA ASP A 39 -10.42 11.87 2.27
C ASP A 39 -10.59 12.53 3.64
N GLU A 40 -10.79 13.85 3.65
CA GLU A 40 -10.98 14.63 4.87
C GLU A 40 -12.17 14.16 5.71
N LYS A 41 -13.25 13.67 5.08
CA LYS A 41 -14.44 13.21 5.81
C LYS A 41 -14.16 11.90 6.56
N LYS A 42 -13.31 11.04 5.99
CA LYS A 42 -12.91 9.77 6.61
C LYS A 42 -11.64 9.89 7.46
N GLY A 43 -10.94 11.03 7.39
CA GLY A 43 -9.67 11.25 8.09
C GLY A 43 -8.56 10.28 7.66
N THR A 44 -8.62 9.75 6.43
CA THR A 44 -7.70 8.72 5.95
C THR A 44 -7.62 8.72 4.42
N ASN A 45 -6.82 7.83 3.83
CA ASN A 45 -6.74 7.62 2.39
C ASN A 45 -6.86 6.13 2.03
N ALA A 46 -7.05 5.85 0.74
CA ALA A 46 -7.25 4.49 0.24
C ALA A 46 -6.03 3.57 0.48
N LEU A 47 -4.81 4.12 0.50
CA LEU A 47 -3.59 3.35 0.77
C LEU A 47 -3.53 2.87 2.24
N ALA A 48 -3.90 3.73 3.19
CA ALA A 48 -3.95 3.35 4.60
C ALA A 48 -4.99 2.24 4.82
N ILE A 49 -6.16 2.35 4.19
CA ILE A 49 -7.23 1.35 4.29
C ILE A 49 -6.77 -0.01 3.75
N ILE A 50 -6.22 -0.06 2.53
CA ILE A 50 -5.84 -1.34 1.92
C ILE A 50 -4.69 -2.03 2.67
N VAL A 51 -3.76 -1.26 3.23
CA VAL A 51 -2.65 -1.81 4.05
C VAL A 51 -3.16 -2.33 5.39
N ASP A 52 -4.10 -1.63 6.02
CA ASP A 52 -4.74 -2.10 7.26
C ASP A 52 -5.56 -3.37 7.00
N ASP A 53 -6.33 -3.42 5.91
CA ASP A 53 -7.08 -4.61 5.52
C ASP A 53 -6.14 -5.79 5.18
N CYS A 54 -4.97 -5.52 4.58
CA CYS A 54 -3.93 -6.54 4.37
C CYS A 54 -3.38 -7.07 5.71
N ALA A 55 -3.11 -6.19 6.67
CA ALA A 55 -2.65 -6.59 8.00
C ALA A 55 -3.71 -7.43 8.73
N ALA A 56 -4.97 -7.04 8.61
CA ALA A 56 -6.13 -7.75 9.14
C ALA A 56 -6.51 -9.03 8.37
N SER A 57 -5.76 -9.40 7.33
CA SER A 57 -6.03 -10.58 6.48
C SER A 57 -7.39 -10.54 5.76
N LYS A 58 -7.93 -9.35 5.51
CA LYS A 58 -9.19 -9.15 4.78
C LYS A 58 -9.02 -9.10 3.27
N VAL A 59 -7.80 -8.87 2.80
CA VAL A 59 -7.45 -8.89 1.37
C VAL A 59 -6.36 -9.93 1.11
N SER A 60 -6.51 -10.64 0.00
CA SER A 60 -5.49 -11.56 -0.51
C SER A 60 -4.33 -10.80 -1.14
N LYS A 61 -3.23 -11.51 -1.40
CA LYS A 61 -2.09 -10.95 -2.14
C LYS A 61 -2.51 -10.46 -3.53
N ASP A 62 -3.35 -11.23 -4.23
CA ASP A 62 -3.78 -10.91 -5.59
C ASP A 62 -4.73 -9.69 -5.59
N GLN A 63 -5.68 -9.62 -4.65
CA GLN A 63 -6.53 -8.43 -4.47
C GLN A 63 -5.73 -7.17 -4.14
N LEU A 64 -4.67 -7.30 -3.35
CA LEU A 64 -3.76 -6.19 -3.07
C LEU A 64 -3.03 -5.75 -4.35
N MET A 65 -2.58 -6.69 -5.18
CA MET A 65 -1.95 -6.39 -6.48
C MET A 65 -2.92 -5.68 -7.43
N ASP A 66 -4.15 -6.19 -7.55
CA ASP A 66 -5.20 -5.58 -8.37
C ASP A 66 -5.49 -4.15 -7.92
N TRP A 67 -5.50 -3.91 -6.60
CA TRP A 67 -5.65 -2.56 -6.06
C TRP A 67 -4.50 -1.65 -6.48
N PHE A 68 -3.24 -2.08 -6.37
CA PHE A 68 -2.10 -1.28 -6.83
C PHE A 68 -2.17 -1.00 -8.34
N ASP A 69 -2.57 -1.97 -9.15
CA ASP A 69 -2.69 -1.81 -10.59
C ASP A 69 -3.81 -0.83 -10.97
N ALA A 70 -4.92 -0.82 -10.23
CA ALA A 70 -6.01 0.13 -10.44
C ALA A 70 -5.69 1.57 -10.01
N HIS A 71 -4.71 1.77 -9.12
CA HIS A 71 -4.39 3.08 -8.53
C HIS A 71 -3.05 3.66 -9.01
N LYS A 72 -2.21 2.87 -9.69
CA LYS A 72 -0.95 3.38 -10.23
C LYS A 72 -1.19 4.17 -11.52
N VAL A 73 -0.43 5.25 -11.69
CA VAL A 73 -0.43 6.08 -12.89
C VAL A 73 0.99 6.28 -13.36
N LYS A 74 1.19 6.39 -14.67
CA LYS A 74 2.53 6.59 -15.23
C LYS A 74 2.99 8.03 -14.97
N ILE A 75 4.20 8.18 -14.46
CA ILE A 75 4.84 9.49 -14.28
C ILE A 75 5.05 10.08 -15.69
N LYS A 76 4.66 11.34 -15.89
CA LYS A 76 4.81 12.07 -17.15
C LYS A 76 6.22 12.61 -17.34
#